data_AF-A0A0F9R5T9-F1
#
_entry.id   AF-A0A0F9R5T9-F1
#
_cell.length_a   1.000
_cell.length_b   1.000
_cell.length_c   1.000
_cell.angle_alpha   90.00
_cell.angle_beta   90.00
_cell.angle_gamma   90.00
#
_symmetry.space_group_name_H-M   'P 1'
#
loop_
_entity.id
_entity.type
_entity.pdbx_description
1 polymer ?
#
loop_
_entity_poly.entity_id
_entity_poly.type
_entity_poly.pdbx_seq_one_letter_code
_entity_poly.pdbx_strand_id
1 'polypeptide(L)'
;MRTNAITANQYEQYKNTIYRKAISYHITTGLDVDDFVSIGNEAFCKCLTKFDGERGANFNTYLFISLDSAFRTYLNVSKVQKDREQILTDIFTVDNWDIVNSKLQLAKGIIKLEGDPRLIVMTALYTLDLDVHKPRKSRGLLKNYLRQHEGWSWSRIQQGFRDVASSLYN
;
A
#
# COMPACT_ATOMS: atom_id res chain seq x y z
N MET A 1 16.84 -18.22 37.31
CA MET A 1 15.80 -17.38 36.67
C MET A 1 14.48 -17.67 37.37
N ARG A 2 13.85 -16.68 38.03
CA ARG A 2 12.52 -16.84 38.62
C ARG A 2 11.49 -16.71 37.50
N THR A 3 10.93 -17.83 37.04
CA THR A 3 9.72 -17.83 36.21
C THR A 3 8.57 -17.39 37.10
N ASN A 4 8.26 -16.09 37.09
CA ASN A 4 7.04 -15.58 37.70
C ASN A 4 5.87 -16.21 36.94
N ALA A 5 5.20 -17.18 37.57
CA ALA A 5 4.01 -17.80 37.01
C ALA A 5 2.99 -16.70 36.71
N ILE A 6 2.47 -16.68 35.48
CA ILE A 6 1.41 -15.77 35.06
C ILE A 6 0.22 -16.06 35.97
N THR A 7 -0.12 -15.12 36.84
CA THR A 7 -1.34 -15.29 37.62
C THR A 7 -2.51 -14.96 36.71
N ALA A 8 -3.56 -15.80 36.68
CA ALA A 8 -4.79 -15.51 35.94
C ALA A 8 -5.34 -14.10 36.26
N ASN A 9 -5.05 -13.62 37.47
CA ASN A 9 -5.37 -12.28 37.94
C ASN A 9 -4.73 -11.15 37.10
N GLN A 10 -3.51 -11.33 36.57
CA GLN A 10 -2.86 -10.30 35.74
C GLN A 10 -3.54 -10.14 34.38
N TYR A 11 -4.01 -11.22 33.76
CA TYR A 11 -4.69 -11.13 32.46
C TYR A 11 -5.99 -10.31 32.57
N GLU A 12 -6.77 -10.59 33.62
CA GLU A 12 -8.04 -9.91 33.89
C GLU A 12 -7.89 -8.38 34.00
N GLN A 13 -6.74 -7.91 34.52
CA GLN A 13 -6.43 -6.48 34.62
C GLN A 13 -6.21 -5.83 33.24
N TYR A 14 -5.71 -6.59 32.25
CA TYR A 14 -5.25 -6.06 30.97
C TYR A 14 -6.12 -6.41 29.77
N LYS A 15 -7.03 -7.38 29.89
CA LYS A 15 -7.92 -7.79 28.79
C LYS A 15 -8.73 -6.63 28.21
N ASN A 16 -9.21 -5.71 29.05
CA ASN A 16 -9.94 -4.53 28.61
C ASN A 16 -9.05 -3.54 27.83
N THR A 17 -7.78 -3.42 28.21
CA THR A 17 -6.81 -2.58 27.48
C THR A 17 -6.53 -3.15 26.10
N ILE A 18 -6.33 -4.47 26.01
CA ILE A 18 -6.15 -5.18 24.73
C ILE A 18 -7.39 -4.98 23.85
N TYR A 19 -8.58 -5.25 24.40
CA TYR A 19 -9.83 -5.16 23.66
C TYR A 19 -10.13 -3.75 23.16
N ARG A 20 -9.98 -2.71 24.01
CA ARG A 20 -10.18 -1.31 23.58
C ARG A 20 -9.20 -0.90 22.48
N LYS A 21 -7.96 -1.36 22.56
CA LYS A 21 -6.95 -1.09 21.53
C LYS A 21 -7.30 -1.81 20.22
N ALA A 22 -7.72 -3.07 20.29
CA ALA A 22 -8.18 -3.85 19.15
C ALA A 22 -9.37 -3.18 18.45
N ILE A 23 -10.39 -2.72 19.20
CA ILE A 23 -11.52 -1.95 18.65
C ILE A 23 -11.04 -0.70 17.91
N SER A 24 -10.09 0.05 18.48
CA SER A 24 -9.57 1.26 17.83
C SER A 24 -8.92 0.95 16.47
N TYR A 25 -8.22 -0.17 16.34
CA TYR A 25 -7.62 -0.61 15.09
C TYR A 25 -8.65 -1.17 14.12
N HIS A 26 -9.63 -1.94 14.62
CA HIS A 26 -10.77 -2.41 13.84
C HIS A 26 -11.52 -1.24 13.17
N ILE A 27 -11.90 -0.23 13.94
CA ILE A 27 -12.64 0.95 13.43
C ILE A 27 -11.87 1.66 12.32
N THR A 28 -10.54 1.76 12.45
CA THR A 28 -9.71 2.52 11.49
C THR A 28 -9.31 1.73 10.26
N THR A 29 -9.33 0.40 10.31
CA THR A 29 -8.78 -0.45 9.25
C THR A 29 -9.77 -1.42 8.62
N GLY A 30 -10.90 -1.67 9.30
CA GLY A 30 -11.95 -2.58 8.86
C GLY A 30 -11.57 -4.06 8.90
N LEU A 31 -10.41 -4.42 9.49
CA LEU A 31 -10.04 -5.82 9.73
C LEU A 31 -10.75 -6.37 10.97
N ASP A 32 -10.90 -7.69 11.06
CA ASP A 32 -11.63 -8.35 12.15
C ASP A 32 -11.06 -7.96 13.53
N VAL A 33 -11.96 -7.62 14.47
CA VAL A 33 -11.59 -7.28 15.84
C VAL A 33 -11.01 -8.49 16.57
N ASP A 34 -11.50 -9.71 16.28
CA ASP A 34 -11.07 -10.93 16.94
C ASP A 34 -9.62 -11.30 16.57
N ASP A 35 -9.19 -10.98 15.35
CA ASP A 35 -7.79 -11.10 14.93
C ASP A 35 -6.88 -10.19 15.77
N PHE A 36 -7.27 -8.92 15.93
CA PHE A 36 -6.51 -7.98 16.76
C PHE A 36 -6.49 -8.40 18.23
N VAL A 37 -7.61 -8.92 18.77
CA VAL A 37 -7.65 -9.45 20.14
C VAL A 37 -6.67 -10.62 20.29
N SER A 38 -6.67 -11.55 19.35
CA SER A 38 -5.77 -12.72 19.35
C SER A 38 -4.31 -12.31 19.33
N ILE A 39 -3.93 -11.39 18.44
CA ILE A 39 -2.58 -10.84 18.33
C ILE A 39 -2.19 -10.04 19.58
N GLY A 40 -3.15 -9.33 20.16
CA GLY A 40 -2.95 -8.56 21.38
C GLY A 40 -2.68 -9.45 22.59
N ASN A 41 -3.38 -10.58 22.70
CA ASN A 41 -3.14 -11.59 23.72
C ASN A 41 -1.75 -12.23 23.56
N GLU A 42 -1.33 -12.52 22.33
CA GLU A 42 0.03 -13.03 22.06
C GLU A 42 1.11 -12.01 22.48
N ALA A 43 0.92 -10.73 22.11
CA ALA A 43 1.81 -9.64 22.50
C ALA A 43 1.91 -9.49 24.02
N PHE A 44 0.77 -9.59 24.72
CA PHE A 44 0.72 -9.57 26.19
C PHE A 44 1.56 -10.71 26.81
N CYS A 45 1.40 -11.94 26.34
CA CYS A 45 2.22 -13.07 26.80
C CYS A 45 3.72 -12.82 26.59
N LYS A 46 4.11 -12.26 25.43
CA LYS A 46 5.50 -11.87 25.17
C LYS A 46 5.97 -10.78 26.14
N CYS A 47 5.14 -9.78 26.44
CA CYS A 47 5.48 -8.73 27.40
C CYS A 47 5.75 -9.30 28.79
N LEU A 48 4.93 -10.23 29.28
CA LEU A 48 5.13 -10.85 30.58
C LEU A 48 6.49 -11.54 30.71
N THR A 49 6.99 -12.14 29.62
CA THR A 49 8.30 -12.83 29.63
C THR A 49 9.50 -11.88 29.48
N LYS A 50 9.32 -10.74 28.81
CA LYS A 50 10.42 -9.83 28.43
C LYS A 50 10.50 -8.57 29.27
N PHE A 51 9.44 -8.24 30.01
CA PHE A 51 9.40 -7.02 30.80
C PHE A 51 10.37 -7.10 31.98
N ASP A 52 11.19 -6.07 32.08
CA ASP A 52 12.19 -5.89 33.13
C ASP A 52 11.81 -4.66 33.96
N GLY A 53 11.20 -4.91 35.12
CA GLY A 53 10.71 -3.85 36.01
C GLY A 53 11.83 -3.02 36.65
N GLU A 54 13.06 -3.51 36.68
CA GLU A 54 14.20 -2.79 37.27
C GLU A 54 14.63 -1.61 36.40
N ARG A 55 14.26 -1.61 35.11
CA ARG A 55 14.53 -0.50 34.18
C ARG A 55 13.60 0.71 34.37
N GLY A 56 12.69 0.67 35.35
CA GLY A 56 11.85 1.80 35.73
C GLY A 56 10.66 2.10 34.81
N ALA A 57 10.44 1.33 33.74
CA ALA A 57 9.27 1.48 32.89
C ALA A 57 8.02 0.86 33.54
N ASN A 58 6.87 1.52 33.45
CA ASN A 58 5.59 0.93 33.86
C ASN A 58 5.15 -0.14 32.85
N PHE A 59 4.69 -1.30 33.35
CA PHE A 59 4.23 -2.41 32.49
C PHE A 59 3.10 -1.98 31.54
N ASN A 60 2.20 -1.10 31.95
CA ASN A 60 1.11 -0.60 31.12
C ASN A 60 1.63 0.12 29.88
N THR A 61 2.64 0.98 30.06
CA THR A 61 3.30 1.70 28.97
C THR A 61 4.01 0.73 28.03
N TYR A 62 4.73 -0.25 28.60
CA TYR A 62 5.43 -1.27 27.84
C TYR A 62 4.47 -2.14 26.99
N LEU A 63 3.36 -2.57 27.60
CA LEU A 63 2.31 -3.32 26.92
C LEU A 63 1.68 -2.50 25.79
N PHE A 64 1.33 -1.23 26.03
CA PHE A 64 0.71 -0.39 25.02
C PHE A 64 1.59 -0.20 23.78
N ILE A 65 2.89 0.05 23.98
CA ILE A 65 3.86 0.15 22.89
C ILE A 65 3.97 -1.18 22.13
N SER A 66 3.98 -2.30 22.86
CA SER A 66 4.09 -3.63 22.27
C SER A 66 2.85 -4.00 21.46
N LEU A 67 1.65 -3.64 21.93
CA LEU A 67 0.39 -3.80 21.19
C LEU A 67 0.40 -2.98 19.89
N ASP A 68 0.81 -1.71 19.93
CA ASP A 68 0.90 -0.87 18.73
C ASP A 68 1.86 -1.46 17.69
N SER A 69 3.01 -1.95 18.13
CA SER A 69 4.00 -2.60 17.26
C SER A 69 3.43 -3.88 16.63
N ALA A 70 2.77 -4.73 17.44
CA ALA A 70 2.18 -5.98 16.96
C ALA A 70 1.04 -5.73 15.95
N PHE A 71 0.14 -4.77 16.23
CA PHE A 71 -0.98 -4.47 15.34
C PHE A 71 -0.54 -3.82 14.03
N ARG A 72 0.47 -2.95 14.05
CA ARG A 72 1.06 -2.42 12.80
C ARG A 72 1.71 -3.50 11.96
N THR A 73 2.40 -4.45 12.62
CA THR A 73 2.99 -5.60 11.93
C THR A 73 1.90 -6.44 11.25
N TYR A 74 0.81 -6.73 11.97
CA TYR A 74 -0.35 -7.43 11.41
C TYR A 74 -0.92 -6.69 10.19
N LEU A 75 -1.17 -5.38 10.33
CA LEU A 75 -1.70 -4.57 9.22
C LEU A 75 -0.84 -4.63 7.97
N ASN A 76 0.48 -4.61 8.11
CA ASN A 76 1.37 -4.68 6.97
C ASN A 76 1.30 -6.04 6.29
N VAL A 77 1.21 -7.13 7.06
CA VAL A 77 1.04 -8.49 6.53
C VAL A 77 -0.31 -8.65 5.84
N SER A 78 -1.41 -8.22 6.48
CA SER A 78 -2.76 -8.33 5.91
C SER A 78 -2.94 -7.50 4.65
N LYS A 79 -2.28 -6.33 4.53
CA LYS A 79 -2.28 -5.54 3.29
C LYS A 79 -1.61 -6.28 2.15
N VAL A 80 -0.44 -6.85 2.39
CA VAL A 80 0.28 -7.65 1.39
C VAL A 80 -0.55 -8.86 0.95
N GLN A 81 -1.28 -9.49 1.87
CA GLN A 81 -2.17 -10.60 1.54
C GLN A 81 -3.36 -10.16 0.69
N LYS A 82 -4.03 -9.06 1.04
CA LYS A 82 -5.14 -8.51 0.23
C LYS A 82 -4.67 -8.10 -1.16
N ASP A 83 -3.53 -7.45 -1.28
CA ASP A 83 -2.95 -7.09 -2.58
C ASP A 83 -2.69 -8.35 -3.42
N ARG A 84 -2.20 -9.43 -2.79
CA ARG A 84 -1.98 -10.71 -3.47
C ARG A 84 -3.28 -11.40 -3.89
N GLU A 85 -4.29 -11.41 -3.02
CA GLU A 85 -5.61 -11.96 -3.33
C GLU A 85 -6.29 -11.17 -4.45
N GLN A 86 -6.14 -9.84 -4.46
CA GLN A 86 -6.62 -9.00 -5.55
C GLN A 86 -5.89 -9.33 -6.85
N ILE A 87 -4.55 -9.45 -6.84
CA ILE A 87 -3.78 -9.84 -8.02
C ILE A 87 -4.23 -11.21 -8.55
N LEU A 88 -4.46 -12.19 -7.66
CA LEU A 88 -4.95 -13.51 -8.08
C LEU A 88 -6.36 -13.39 -8.66
N THR A 89 -7.25 -12.63 -8.02
CA THR A 89 -8.60 -12.40 -8.52
C THR A 89 -8.56 -11.73 -9.89
N ASP A 90 -7.74 -10.69 -10.08
CA ASP A 90 -7.55 -10.02 -11.38
C ASP A 90 -6.98 -10.98 -12.43
N ILE A 91 -6.06 -11.89 -12.05
CA ILE A 91 -5.55 -12.92 -12.96
C ILE A 91 -6.65 -13.89 -13.39
N PHE A 92 -7.60 -14.22 -12.50
CA PHE A 92 -8.63 -15.22 -12.76
C PHE A 92 -9.98 -14.66 -13.23
N THR A 93 -10.25 -13.37 -13.04
CA THR A 93 -11.54 -12.74 -13.40
C THR A 93 -11.47 -11.90 -14.66
N VAL A 94 -10.27 -11.59 -15.16
CA VAL A 94 -10.17 -10.89 -16.43
C VAL A 94 -10.28 -11.91 -17.56
N ASP A 95 -11.49 -12.01 -18.12
CA ASP A 95 -11.67 -12.50 -19.48
C ASP A 95 -10.70 -11.71 -20.37
N ASN A 96 -9.69 -12.42 -20.87
CA ASN A 96 -8.55 -11.89 -21.62
C ASN A 96 -9.00 -11.00 -22.81
N TRP A 97 -10.26 -11.15 -23.22
CA TRP A 97 -10.94 -10.37 -24.24
C TRP A 97 -11.06 -8.87 -23.90
N ASP A 98 -11.34 -8.50 -22.65
CA ASP A 98 -11.51 -7.09 -22.28
C ASP A 98 -10.17 -6.35 -22.20
N ILE A 99 -9.10 -7.02 -21.76
CA ILE A 99 -7.74 -6.48 -21.85
C ILE A 99 -7.32 -6.33 -23.31
N VAL A 100 -7.58 -7.34 -24.16
CA VAL A 100 -7.23 -7.29 -25.58
C VAL A 100 -8.01 -6.17 -26.28
N ASN A 101 -9.31 -6.02 -26.02
CA ASN A 101 -10.11 -4.92 -26.56
C ASN A 101 -9.62 -3.56 -26.06
N SER A 102 -9.30 -3.43 -24.77
CA SER A 102 -8.78 -2.17 -24.20
C SER A 102 -7.43 -1.80 -24.81
N LYS A 103 -6.53 -2.78 -25.00
CA LYS A 103 -5.25 -2.61 -25.70
C LYS A 103 -5.45 -2.26 -27.17
N LEU A 104 -6.43 -2.87 -27.85
CA LEU A 104 -6.75 -2.58 -29.25
C LEU A 104 -7.31 -1.15 -29.43
N GLN A 105 -8.19 -0.70 -28.52
CA GLN A 105 -8.71 0.67 -28.52
C GLN A 105 -7.60 1.69 -28.24
N LEU A 106 -6.72 1.38 -27.28
CA LEU A 106 -5.56 2.19 -26.97
C LEU A 106 -4.59 2.27 -28.16
N ALA A 107 -4.32 1.14 -28.84
CA ALA A 107 -3.52 1.10 -30.05
C ALA A 107 -4.14 1.91 -31.20
N LYS A 108 -5.46 1.82 -31.41
CA LYS A 108 -6.18 2.64 -32.39
C LYS A 108 -6.09 4.13 -32.07
N GLY A 109 -6.16 4.51 -30.78
CA GLY A 109 -5.95 5.89 -30.34
C GLY A 109 -4.54 6.38 -30.63
N ILE A 110 -3.52 5.56 -30.36
CA ILE A 110 -2.11 5.90 -30.62
C ILE A 110 -1.83 6.08 -32.11
N ILE A 111 -2.42 5.26 -32.97
CA ILE A 111 -2.24 5.35 -34.43
C ILE A 111 -2.76 6.70 -34.96
N LYS A 112 -3.79 7.28 -34.34
CA LYS A 112 -4.34 8.59 -34.71
C LYS A 112 -3.48 9.76 -34.23
N LEU A 113 -2.57 9.54 -33.28
CA LEU A 113 -1.64 10.57 -32.84
C LEU A 113 -0.50 10.68 -33.85
N GLU A 114 -0.15 11.90 -34.24
CA GLU A 114 1.00 12.19 -35.07
C GLU A 114 1.96 13.12 -34.33
N GLY A 115 3.25 13.09 -34.69
CA GLY A 115 4.28 13.96 -34.11
C GLY A 115 4.50 13.78 -32.61
N ASP A 116 4.56 14.90 -31.90
CA ASP A 116 4.94 15.00 -30.49
C ASP A 116 4.03 14.18 -29.54
N PRO A 117 2.69 14.23 -29.65
CA PRO A 117 1.79 13.39 -28.86
C PRO A 117 2.07 11.89 -28.95
N ARG A 118 2.35 11.39 -30.16
CA ARG A 118 2.63 9.96 -30.38
C ARG A 118 3.91 9.55 -29.68
N LEU A 119 4.97 10.38 -29.77
CA LEU A 119 6.23 10.10 -29.11
C LEU A 119 6.06 10.02 -27.58
N ILE A 120 5.32 10.96 -26.98
CA ILE A 120 5.05 10.96 -25.53
C ILE A 120 4.37 9.65 -25.10
N VAL A 121 3.33 9.23 -25.83
CA VAL A 121 2.56 8.03 -25.49
C VAL A 121 3.39 6.76 -25.71
N MET A 122 4.16 6.67 -26.79
CA MET A 122 5.04 5.53 -27.07
C MET A 122 6.13 5.40 -26.00
N THR A 123 6.79 6.49 -25.62
CA THR A 123 7.79 6.50 -24.54
C THR A 123 7.20 6.08 -23.20
N ALA A 124 5.99 6.53 -22.90
CA ALA A 124 5.27 6.15 -21.68
C ALA A 124 4.92 4.65 -21.63
N LEU A 125 4.66 4.02 -22.78
CA LEU A 125 4.20 2.64 -22.86
C LEU A 125 5.32 1.62 -23.01
N TYR A 126 6.38 1.96 -23.76
CA TYR A 126 7.39 0.98 -24.19
C TYR A 126 8.77 1.23 -23.60
N THR A 127 9.04 2.42 -23.08
CA THR A 127 10.38 2.78 -22.60
C THR A 127 10.45 2.89 -21.09
N LEU A 128 9.39 3.38 -20.46
CA LEU A 128 9.35 3.62 -19.02
C LEU A 128 8.38 2.65 -18.34
N ASP A 129 8.84 2.03 -17.25
CA ASP A 129 7.97 1.27 -16.35
C ASP A 129 7.19 2.24 -15.45
N LEU A 130 6.14 2.84 -16.02
CA LEU A 130 5.34 3.85 -15.35
C LEU A 130 4.26 3.20 -14.47
N ASP A 131 4.34 3.48 -13.18
CA ASP A 131 3.33 3.09 -12.19
C ASP A 131 2.03 3.90 -12.39
N VAL A 132 0.97 3.24 -12.87
CA VAL A 132 -0.35 3.85 -13.10
C VAL A 132 -1.02 4.32 -11.80
N HIS A 133 -0.68 3.73 -10.66
CA HIS A 133 -1.22 4.14 -9.37
C HIS A 133 -0.52 5.38 -8.80
N LYS A 134 0.59 5.81 -9.42
CA LYS A 134 1.34 7.03 -9.05
C LYS A 134 1.46 8.02 -10.20
N PRO A 135 0.34 8.53 -10.76
CA PRO A 135 0.33 9.32 -12.00
C PRO A 135 1.18 10.60 -11.92
N ARG A 136 1.25 11.24 -10.74
CA ARG A 136 2.12 12.43 -10.54
C ARG A 136 3.61 12.09 -10.69
N LYS A 137 4.05 10.98 -10.10
CA LYS A 137 5.44 10.52 -10.16
C LYS A 137 5.78 10.08 -11.58
N SER A 138 4.93 9.28 -12.18
CA SER A 138 5.08 8.76 -13.55
C SER A 138 5.14 9.89 -14.58
N ARG A 139 4.30 10.94 -14.43
CA ARG A 139 4.39 12.15 -15.26
C ARG A 139 5.72 12.89 -15.08
N GLY A 140 6.25 12.96 -13.87
CA GLY A 140 7.56 13.57 -13.60
C GLY A 140 8.71 12.81 -14.30
N LEU A 141 8.70 11.48 -14.21
CA LEU A 141 9.68 10.62 -14.89
C LEU A 141 9.65 10.80 -16.40
N LEU A 142 8.45 10.77 -17.00
CA LEU A 142 8.29 10.97 -18.44
C LEU A 142 8.79 12.34 -18.91
N LYS A 143 8.48 13.41 -18.16
CA LYS A 143 8.99 14.76 -18.43
C LYS A 143 10.52 14.82 -18.40
N ASN A 144 11.12 14.21 -17.39
CA ASN A 144 12.58 14.17 -17.26
C ASN A 144 13.22 13.38 -18.41
N TYR A 145 12.63 12.25 -18.78
CA TYR A 145 13.10 11.44 -19.89
C TYR A 145 13.08 12.23 -21.21
N LEU A 146 11.94 12.84 -21.56
CA LEU A 146 11.80 13.65 -22.79
C LEU A 146 12.81 14.80 -22.84
N ARG A 147 13.14 15.37 -21.68
CA ARG A 147 14.14 16.44 -21.61
C ARG A 147 15.56 15.91 -21.77
N GLN A 148 15.92 14.85 -21.06
CA GLN A 148 17.30 14.37 -20.96
C GLN A 148 17.71 13.53 -22.16
N HIS A 149 16.80 12.73 -22.71
CA HIS A 149 17.11 11.78 -23.79
C HIS A 149 16.64 12.28 -25.15
N GLU A 150 15.46 12.92 -25.22
CA GLU A 150 14.92 13.43 -26.49
C GLU A 150 15.29 14.91 -26.74
N GLY A 151 15.90 15.59 -25.76
CA GLY A 151 16.33 16.99 -25.88
C GLY A 151 15.17 17.99 -25.92
N TRP A 152 13.99 17.64 -25.42
CA TRP A 152 12.83 18.53 -25.50
C TRP A 152 12.92 19.72 -24.54
N SER A 153 12.49 20.89 -25.03
CA SER A 153 12.30 22.08 -24.19
C SER A 153 11.07 21.93 -23.29
N TRP A 154 11.04 22.64 -22.16
CA TRP A 154 9.88 22.62 -21.25
C TRP A 154 8.59 23.04 -21.94
N SER A 155 8.66 24.04 -22.82
CA SER A 155 7.50 24.52 -23.59
C SER A 155 6.95 23.42 -24.50
N ARG A 156 7.82 22.75 -25.26
CA ARG A 156 7.44 21.63 -26.15
C ARG A 156 6.83 20.47 -25.37
N ILE A 157 7.42 20.11 -24.23
CA ILE A 157 6.86 19.07 -23.34
C ILE A 157 5.44 19.43 -22.91
N GLN A 158 5.22 20.64 -22.38
CA GLN A 158 3.89 21.05 -21.91
C GLN A 158 2.88 21.13 -23.06
N GLN A 159 3.30 21.58 -24.24
CA GLN A 159 2.46 21.57 -25.44
C GLN A 159 2.07 20.14 -25.81
N GLY A 160 3.02 19.22 -25.95
CA GLY A 160 2.72 17.83 -26.28
C GLY A 160 1.79 17.15 -25.27
N PHE A 161 1.92 17.41 -23.96
CA PHE A 161 0.96 16.91 -22.97
C PHE A 161 -0.45 17.50 -23.14
N ARG A 162 -0.57 18.78 -23.54
CA ARG A 162 -1.86 19.39 -23.84
C ARG A 162 -2.48 18.79 -25.10
N ASP A 163 -1.67 18.55 -26.11
CA ASP A 163 -2.12 17.96 -27.37
C ASP A 163 -2.60 16.52 -27.15
N VAL A 164 -1.86 15.69 -26.37
CA VAL A 164 -2.31 14.35 -25.95
C VAL A 164 -3.65 14.42 -25.22
N ALA A 165 -3.80 15.35 -24.27
CA ALA A 165 -5.05 15.50 -23.54
C ALA A 165 -6.20 15.86 -24.49
N SER A 166 -6.03 16.85 -25.36
CA SER A 166 -7.03 17.27 -26.35
C SER A 166 -7.43 16.13 -27.29
N SER A 167 -6.49 15.29 -27.71
CA SER A 167 -6.77 14.15 -28.59
C SER A 167 -7.54 13.00 -27.91
N LEU A 168 -7.59 12.96 -26.57
CA LEU A 168 -8.36 11.95 -25.83
C LEU A 168 -9.81 12.36 -25.55
N TYR A 169 -10.12 13.65 -25.63
CA TYR A 169 -11.46 14.20 -25.35
C TYR A 169 -12.25 14.58 -26.62
N ASN A 170 -11.68 14.35 -27.81
CA ASN A 170 -12.34 14.50 -29.11
C ASN A 170 -12.63 13.13 -29.73
#